data_AF-A0A2M8HFZ0-F1
#
_entry.id   AF-A0A2M8HFZ0-F1
#
_cell.length_a   1.000
_cell.length_b   1.000
_cell.length_c   1.000
_cell.angle_alpha   90.00
_cell.angle_beta   90.00
_cell.angle_gamma   90.00
#
_symmetry.space_group_name_H-M   'P 1'
#
loop_
_entity.id
_entity.type
_entity.pdbx_description
1 polymer ?
#
loop_
_entity_poly.entity_id
_entity_poly.type
_entity_poly.pdbx_seq_one_letter_code
_entity_poly.pdbx_strand_id
1 'polypeptide(L)'
;MKQKYFATALLTLSLALFAQGKSKEETATSQQKTKNQSSEKSKPSNKAELEVTNLHDFMEDYTKPAMKYFKKSGDKSYLTRILNEVPALAIEEEKADWQKIVDESLANDMPENSCKSCHDLYKKSYKKSYRKREIKVPISLVGLDQEIRKKK
;
A
#
# COMPACT_ATOMS: atom_id res chain seq x y z
N MET A 1 -2.53 -4.90 -59.95
CA MET A 1 -3.71 -4.04 -59.69
C MET A 1 -3.43 -3.23 -58.42
N LYS A 2 -3.41 -1.89 -58.52
CA LYS A 2 -3.08 -0.99 -57.40
C LYS A 2 -4.40 -0.47 -56.81
N GLN A 3 -4.80 -0.94 -55.65
CA GLN A 3 -5.93 -0.37 -54.93
C GLN A 3 -5.47 0.78 -54.04
N LYS A 4 -6.21 1.88 -54.17
CA LYS A 4 -5.94 3.21 -53.64
C LYS A 4 -6.71 3.36 -52.33
N TYR A 5 -6.05 3.98 -51.35
CA TYR A 5 -6.64 4.45 -50.10
C TYR A 5 -7.70 5.53 -50.36
N PHE A 6 -8.90 5.37 -49.81
CA PHE A 6 -9.85 6.46 -49.65
C PHE A 6 -10.59 6.36 -48.31
N ALA A 7 -10.32 7.38 -47.48
CA ALA A 7 -11.16 8.10 -46.53
C ALA A 7 -12.36 7.39 -45.87
N THR A 8 -12.39 7.44 -44.54
CA THR A 8 -13.64 7.67 -43.81
C THR A 8 -13.34 8.47 -42.54
N ALA A 9 -13.99 9.62 -42.46
CA ALA A 9 -13.76 10.69 -41.51
C ALA A 9 -14.20 10.30 -40.10
N LEU A 10 -13.36 10.62 -39.13
CA LEU A 10 -13.63 10.49 -37.70
C LEU A 10 -14.70 11.51 -37.28
N LEU A 11 -15.82 10.97 -36.83
CA LEU A 11 -16.81 11.59 -35.96
C LEU A 11 -16.14 12.03 -34.66
N THR A 12 -16.34 13.28 -34.22
CA THR A 12 -16.55 13.69 -32.81
C THR A 12 -16.47 15.21 -32.68
N LEU A 13 -17.62 15.86 -32.51
CA LEU A 13 -17.68 17.20 -31.94
C LEU A 13 -18.69 17.15 -30.81
N SER A 14 -18.21 17.03 -29.58
CA SER A 14 -19.01 17.10 -28.36
C SER A 14 -18.52 18.25 -27.49
N LEU A 15 -19.50 19.04 -27.08
CA LEU A 15 -19.61 19.75 -25.81
C LEU A 15 -18.48 20.73 -25.43
N ALA A 16 -18.79 22.01 -25.56
CA ALA A 16 -18.46 22.99 -24.52
C ALA A 16 -19.45 24.16 -24.59
N LEU A 17 -20.11 24.45 -23.46
CA LEU A 17 -20.31 25.79 -22.88
C LEU A 17 -21.41 25.69 -21.80
N PHE A 18 -21.04 25.86 -20.53
CA PHE A 18 -21.51 27.01 -19.75
C PHE A 18 -20.68 27.14 -18.47
N ALA A 19 -20.34 28.39 -18.14
CA ALA A 19 -19.50 28.77 -17.03
C ALA A 19 -20.26 29.68 -16.05
N GLN A 20 -19.83 29.63 -14.79
CA GLN A 20 -19.87 30.66 -13.73
C GLN A 20 -21.08 30.82 -12.80
N GLY A 21 -20.75 30.76 -11.51
CA GLY A 21 -21.44 31.26 -10.31
C GLY A 21 -20.85 30.53 -9.09
N LYS A 22 -19.85 31.04 -8.33
CA LYS A 22 -19.69 32.26 -7.51
C LYS A 22 -20.61 32.28 -6.28
N SER A 23 -20.05 31.88 -5.13
CA SER A 23 -20.26 32.34 -3.72
C SER A 23 -19.32 31.47 -2.84
N LYS A 24 -18.24 31.93 -2.19
CA LYS A 24 -18.05 32.85 -1.04
C LYS A 24 -18.83 32.49 0.22
N GLU A 25 -18.14 31.85 1.16
CA GLU A 25 -18.14 32.02 2.63
C GLU A 25 -16.99 31.13 3.15
N GLU A 26 -15.83 31.64 3.56
CA GLU A 26 -15.50 32.26 4.86
C GLU A 26 -15.89 31.42 6.09
N THR A 27 -14.91 30.73 6.68
CA THR A 27 -14.68 30.84 8.13
C THR A 27 -13.26 30.35 8.49
N ALA A 28 -12.66 31.14 9.39
CA ALA A 28 -11.26 31.22 9.72
C ALA A 28 -10.76 30.19 10.75
N THR A 29 -9.46 30.31 11.05
CA THR A 29 -8.78 29.90 12.30
C THR A 29 -8.32 28.43 12.32
N SER A 30 -7.10 28.04 12.69
CA SER A 30 -5.96 28.74 13.30
C SER A 30 -4.67 28.03 12.90
N GLN A 31 -3.59 28.80 12.96
CA GLN A 31 -2.21 28.31 13.01
C GLN A 31 -2.02 27.39 14.22
N GLN A 32 -1.26 26.30 14.06
CA GLN A 32 -0.10 26.06 14.93
C GLN A 32 0.80 24.93 14.43
N LYS A 33 2.06 25.33 14.28
CA LYS A 33 3.29 24.58 14.15
C LYS A 33 3.59 23.86 15.47
N THR A 34 3.71 22.55 15.47
CA THR A 34 4.58 21.82 16.43
C THR A 34 5.17 20.57 15.79
N LYS A 35 6.51 20.62 15.67
CA LYS A 35 7.45 19.52 15.69
C LYS A 35 7.33 18.76 17.03
N ASN A 36 7.46 17.43 17.01
CA ASN A 36 7.91 16.47 18.04
C ASN A 36 7.50 15.07 17.54
N GLN A 37 8.34 14.09 17.18
CA GLN A 37 9.41 13.40 17.93
C GLN A 37 9.07 13.15 19.40
N SER A 38 8.54 11.96 19.69
CA SER A 38 8.80 11.11 20.87
C SER A 38 7.81 9.93 20.77
N SER A 39 8.24 8.72 20.42
CA SER A 39 8.46 7.63 21.37
C SER A 39 7.57 7.71 22.61
N GLU A 40 6.46 6.97 22.62
CA GLU A 40 5.94 6.42 23.85
C GLU A 40 5.63 4.93 23.66
N LYS A 41 6.29 4.17 24.52
CA LYS A 41 6.22 2.74 24.69
C LYS A 41 5.15 2.48 25.75
N SER A 42 4.01 1.94 25.36
CA SER A 42 3.02 1.41 26.29
C SER A 42 3.07 -0.13 26.30
N LYS A 43 3.32 -0.68 27.49
CA LYS A 43 3.30 -2.09 27.89
C LYS A 43 1.84 -2.52 28.20
N PRO A 44 1.48 -3.81 28.31
CA PRO A 44 0.44 -4.43 27.51
C PRO A 44 -0.80 -4.81 28.35
N SER A 45 -1.97 -4.77 27.73
CA SER A 45 -3.20 -5.34 28.28
C SER A 45 -3.82 -6.28 27.24
N ASN A 46 -4.11 -7.51 27.67
CA ASN A 46 -4.59 -8.64 26.85
C ASN A 46 -5.92 -8.33 26.13
N LYS A 47 -5.82 -7.67 24.99
CA LYS A 47 -6.82 -7.56 23.92
C LYS A 47 -5.99 -7.44 22.65
N ALA A 48 -6.21 -8.31 21.66
CA ALA A 48 -5.45 -8.35 20.41
C ALA A 48 -5.08 -6.93 19.97
N GLU A 49 -3.84 -6.55 20.23
CA GLU A 49 -3.41 -5.16 20.10
C GLU A 49 -3.26 -4.95 18.59
N LEU A 50 -4.04 -4.03 18.04
CA LEU A 50 -4.06 -3.75 16.60
C LEU A 50 -3.41 -2.39 16.40
N GLU A 51 -2.34 -2.34 15.60
CA GLU A 51 -1.77 -1.08 15.15
C GLU A 51 -2.57 -0.55 13.96
N VAL A 52 -2.79 0.77 13.93
CA VAL A 52 -3.41 1.46 12.81
C VAL A 52 -2.30 1.99 11.90
N THR A 53 -2.20 1.44 10.70
CA THR A 53 -1.27 1.90 9.66
C THR A 53 -1.97 1.85 8.31
N ASN A 54 -1.29 2.16 7.21
CA ASN A 54 -1.80 1.91 5.86
C ASN A 54 -1.00 0.76 5.20
N LEU A 55 -1.57 0.13 4.16
CA LEU A 55 -0.94 -1.05 3.56
C LEU A 55 0.42 -0.74 2.93
N HIS A 56 0.60 0.47 2.39
CA HIS A 56 1.88 0.88 1.81
C HIS A 56 2.97 0.96 2.89
N ASP A 57 2.71 1.68 3.98
CA ASP A 57 3.65 1.85 5.08
C ASP A 57 3.93 0.50 5.76
N PHE A 58 2.91 -0.35 5.95
CA PHE A 58 3.08 -1.73 6.42
C PHE A 58 4.08 -2.53 5.54
N MET A 59 3.91 -2.48 4.21
CA MET A 59 4.80 -3.19 3.29
C MET A 59 6.22 -2.60 3.29
N GLU A 60 6.36 -1.28 3.44
CA GLU A 60 7.67 -0.64 3.53
C GLU A 60 8.41 -0.99 4.83
N ASP A 61 7.71 -0.92 5.96
CA ASP A 61 8.31 -1.01 7.28
C ASP A 61 8.62 -2.43 7.71
N TYR A 62 7.82 -3.42 7.27
CA TYR A 62 7.97 -4.82 7.73
C TYR A 62 8.61 -5.72 6.68
N THR A 63 8.25 -5.57 5.40
CA THR A 63 8.79 -6.43 4.33
C THR A 63 10.27 -6.12 4.06
N LYS A 64 10.70 -4.84 4.13
CA LYS A 64 12.12 -4.47 3.90
C LYS A 64 13.06 -5.08 4.96
N PRO A 65 12.82 -4.97 6.29
CA PRO A 65 13.67 -5.62 7.29
C PRO A 65 13.63 -7.15 7.23
N ALA A 66 12.45 -7.75 6.98
CA ALA A 66 12.32 -9.20 6.84
C ALA A 66 13.12 -9.74 5.65
N MET A 67 13.08 -9.04 4.51
CA MET A 67 13.90 -9.36 3.34
C MET A 67 15.40 -9.25 3.62
N LYS A 68 15.82 -8.20 4.34
CA LYS A 68 17.22 -8.05 4.77
C LYS A 68 17.67 -9.17 5.70
N TYR A 69 16.79 -9.66 6.57
CA TYR A 69 17.07 -10.80 7.44
C TYR A 69 17.14 -12.11 6.66
N PHE A 70 16.21 -12.35 5.74
CA PHE A 70 16.21 -13.50 4.85
C PHE A 70 17.52 -13.59 4.05
N LYS A 71 17.93 -12.49 3.40
CA LYS A 71 19.20 -12.41 2.65
C LYS A 71 20.45 -12.69 3.52
N LYS A 72 20.36 -12.55 4.84
CA LYS A 72 21.49 -12.75 5.78
C LYS A 72 21.50 -14.12 6.45
N SER A 73 20.32 -14.62 6.80
CA SER A 73 20.16 -15.83 7.62
C SER A 73 19.71 -17.04 6.80
N GLY A 74 19.16 -16.82 5.61
CA GLY A 74 18.45 -17.83 4.82
C GLY A 74 17.06 -18.18 5.38
N ASP A 75 16.64 -17.60 6.51
CA ASP A 75 15.34 -17.88 7.13
C ASP A 75 14.24 -17.00 6.52
N LYS A 76 13.32 -17.64 5.78
CA LYS A 76 12.16 -17.00 5.15
C LYS A 76 10.94 -16.87 6.05
N SER A 77 10.97 -17.41 7.27
CA SER A 77 9.80 -17.51 8.15
C SER A 77 9.12 -16.16 8.40
N TYR A 78 9.89 -15.12 8.73
CA TYR A 78 9.38 -13.77 8.97
C TYR A 78 8.76 -13.16 7.72
N LEU A 79 9.43 -13.33 6.58
CA LEU A 79 8.98 -12.80 5.30
C LEU A 79 7.66 -13.45 4.86
N THR A 80 7.57 -14.77 4.95
CA THR A 80 6.35 -15.52 4.63
C THR A 80 5.20 -15.12 5.54
N ARG A 81 5.44 -14.94 6.85
CA ARG A 81 4.41 -14.48 7.79
C ARG A 81 3.84 -13.11 7.42
N ILE A 82 4.69 -12.15 7.08
CA ILE A 82 4.25 -10.80 6.69
C ILE A 82 3.44 -10.85 5.40
N LEU A 83 3.95 -11.56 4.38
CA LEU A 83 3.31 -11.59 3.07
C LEU A 83 1.97 -12.31 3.06
N ASN A 84 1.79 -13.36 3.87
CA ASN A 84 0.52 -14.07 3.98
C ASN A 84 -0.62 -13.20 4.55
N GLU A 85 -0.29 -12.11 5.24
CA GLU A 85 -1.28 -11.20 5.84
C GLU A 85 -1.70 -10.10 4.87
N VAL A 86 -0.91 -9.83 3.84
CA VAL A 86 -1.15 -8.77 2.85
C VAL A 86 -2.50 -8.92 2.13
N PRO A 87 -2.91 -10.11 1.64
CA PRO A 87 -4.21 -10.28 1.00
C PRO A 87 -5.38 -10.02 1.94
N ALA A 88 -5.25 -10.35 3.23
CA ALA A 88 -6.30 -10.07 4.23
C ALA A 88 -6.45 -8.56 4.51
N LEU A 89 -5.36 -7.80 4.35
CA LEU A 89 -5.34 -6.35 4.56
C LEU A 89 -5.76 -5.56 3.31
N ALA A 90 -5.80 -6.18 2.13
CA ALA A 90 -6.29 -5.57 0.89
C ALA A 90 -7.80 -5.28 0.91
N ILE A 91 -8.29 -4.53 -0.09
CA ILE A 91 -9.75 -4.39 -0.26
C ILE A 91 -10.33 -5.70 -0.82
N GLU A 92 -11.60 -5.97 -0.53
CA GLU A 92 -12.26 -7.25 -0.84
C GLU A 92 -12.10 -7.67 -2.31
N GLU A 93 -12.27 -6.71 -3.22
CA GLU A 93 -12.20 -6.91 -4.67
C GLU A 93 -10.79 -7.30 -5.15
N GLU A 94 -9.75 -6.85 -4.44
CA GLU A 94 -8.35 -7.00 -4.84
C GLU A 94 -7.65 -8.15 -4.09
N LYS A 95 -8.32 -8.80 -3.10
CA LYS A 95 -7.71 -9.87 -2.28
C LYS A 95 -7.20 -11.04 -3.11
N ALA A 96 -7.97 -11.48 -4.11
CA ALA A 96 -7.61 -12.61 -4.96
C ALA A 96 -6.36 -12.32 -5.81
N ASP A 97 -6.22 -11.08 -6.28
CA ASP A 97 -5.06 -10.66 -7.04
C ASP A 97 -3.85 -10.45 -6.14
N TRP A 98 -4.04 -9.94 -4.92
CA TRP A 98 -2.99 -9.91 -3.90
C TRP A 98 -2.48 -11.30 -3.52
N GLN A 99 -3.36 -12.29 -3.42
CA GLN A 99 -2.95 -13.67 -3.16
C GLN A 99 -1.98 -14.16 -4.25
N LYS A 100 -2.34 -13.97 -5.53
CA LYS A 100 -1.46 -14.34 -6.66
C LYS A 100 -0.12 -13.61 -6.62
N ILE A 101 -0.13 -12.30 -6.37
CA ILE A 101 1.10 -11.49 -6.28
C ILE A 101 2.00 -12.01 -5.16
N VAL A 102 1.43 -12.35 -4.01
CA VAL A 102 2.18 -12.89 -2.86
C VAL A 102 2.74 -14.27 -3.19
N ASP A 103 1.93 -15.16 -3.75
CA ASP A 103 2.33 -16.52 -4.11
C ASP A 103 3.47 -16.51 -5.14
N GLU A 104 3.36 -15.67 -6.18
CA GLU A 104 4.41 -15.47 -7.18
C GLU A 104 5.68 -14.89 -6.56
N SER A 105 5.54 -13.94 -5.63
CA SER A 105 6.69 -13.29 -4.99
C SER A 105 7.43 -14.25 -4.06
N LEU A 106 6.70 -15.13 -3.37
CA LEU A 106 7.24 -16.19 -2.51
C LEU A 106 7.87 -17.31 -3.33
N ALA A 107 7.28 -17.68 -4.48
CA ALA A 107 7.83 -18.69 -5.37
C ALA A 107 9.16 -18.25 -6.03
N ASN A 108 9.31 -16.96 -6.30
CA ASN A 108 10.49 -16.40 -6.96
C ASN A 108 11.56 -15.88 -5.97
N ASP A 109 11.38 -16.02 -4.65
CA ASP A 109 12.24 -15.42 -3.62
C ASP A 109 12.48 -13.90 -3.83
N MET A 110 11.52 -13.22 -4.48
CA MET A 110 11.57 -11.78 -4.82
C MET A 110 10.36 -11.05 -4.20
N PRO A 111 10.25 -10.97 -2.87
CA PRO A 111 9.17 -10.27 -2.18
C PRO A 111 9.12 -8.76 -2.46
N GLU A 112 10.23 -8.15 -2.90
CA GLU A 112 10.27 -6.74 -3.33
C GLU A 112 9.33 -6.48 -4.52
N ASN A 113 9.07 -7.50 -5.33
CA ASN A 113 8.14 -7.40 -6.46
C ASN A 113 6.70 -7.23 -6.00
N SER A 114 6.29 -7.79 -4.86
CA SER A 114 4.92 -7.62 -4.34
C SER A 114 4.56 -6.15 -4.07
N CYS A 115 5.50 -5.39 -3.49
CA CYS A 115 5.32 -3.96 -3.24
C CYS A 115 5.32 -3.16 -4.55
N LYS A 116 6.16 -3.54 -5.52
CA LYS A 116 6.23 -2.87 -6.83
C LYS A 116 4.96 -3.11 -7.66
N SER A 117 4.47 -4.35 -7.69
CA SER A 117 3.23 -4.73 -8.37
C SER A 117 2.03 -3.92 -7.89
N CYS A 118 2.00 -3.52 -6.61
CA CYS A 118 0.96 -2.64 -6.09
C CYS A 118 0.92 -1.26 -6.78
N HIS A 119 2.08 -0.68 -7.12
CA HIS A 119 2.16 0.62 -7.79
C HIS A 119 1.81 0.52 -9.28
N ASP A 120 2.11 -0.62 -9.90
CA ASP A 120 1.90 -0.83 -11.34
C ASP A 120 0.45 -1.25 -11.65
N LEU A 121 -0.11 -2.20 -10.90
CA LEU A 121 -1.47 -2.72 -11.11
C LEU A 121 -2.55 -1.77 -10.62
N TYR A 122 -2.34 -1.15 -9.45
CA TYR A 122 -3.37 -0.36 -8.78
C TYR A 122 -3.15 1.15 -8.87
N LYS A 123 -2.36 1.63 -9.83
CA LYS A 123 -1.97 3.06 -9.95
C LYS A 123 -3.12 4.06 -9.78
N LYS A 124 -4.33 3.74 -10.29
CA LYS A 124 -5.53 4.59 -10.20
C LYS A 124 -6.19 4.55 -8.82
N SER A 125 -6.28 3.38 -8.17
CA SER A 125 -6.88 3.20 -6.84
C SER A 125 -5.87 3.38 -5.70
N TYR A 126 -4.56 3.41 -6.00
CA TYR A 126 -3.47 3.26 -5.05
C TYR A 126 -3.51 4.25 -3.89
N LYS A 127 -3.62 5.54 -4.21
CA LYS A 127 -3.63 6.59 -3.18
C LYS A 127 -4.79 6.44 -2.21
N LYS A 128 -5.95 5.98 -2.68
CA LYS A 128 -7.16 5.80 -1.86
C LYS A 128 -7.11 4.48 -1.08
N SER A 129 -6.77 3.38 -1.75
CA SER A 129 -6.87 2.03 -1.19
C SER A 129 -5.67 1.59 -0.35
N TYR A 130 -4.48 2.17 -0.58
CA TYR A 130 -3.24 1.68 0.04
C TYR A 130 -2.44 2.73 0.80
N ARG A 131 -2.51 4.01 0.41
CA ARG A 131 -1.78 5.10 1.09
C ARG A 131 -2.62 5.88 2.11
N LYS A 132 -3.94 5.95 1.91
CA LYS A 132 -4.85 6.71 2.79
C LYS A 132 -5.79 5.84 3.62
N ARG A 133 -6.04 4.60 3.19
CA ARG A 133 -6.91 3.69 3.93
C ARG A 133 -6.15 3.15 5.14
N GLU A 134 -6.67 3.45 6.31
CA GLU A 134 -6.22 2.85 7.55
C GLU A 134 -6.65 1.38 7.59
N ILE A 135 -5.69 0.53 7.92
CA ILE A 135 -5.85 -0.90 8.14
C ILE A 135 -5.44 -1.19 9.59
N LYS A 136 -6.07 -2.22 10.16
CA LYS A 136 -5.74 -2.72 11.48
C LYS A 136 -4.83 -3.92 11.32
N VAL A 137 -3.60 -3.79 11.77
CA VAL A 137 -2.56 -4.83 11.66
C VAL A 137 -2.34 -5.45 13.04
N PRO A 138 -2.30 -6.78 13.16
CA PRO A 138 -2.00 -7.42 14.44
C PRO A 138 -0.58 -7.10 14.91
N ILE A 139 -0.44 -6.72 16.18
CA ILE A 139 0.84 -6.31 16.78
C ILE A 139 1.88 -7.44 16.82
N SER A 140 1.46 -8.70 16.66
CA SER A 140 2.36 -9.82 16.43
C SER A 140 3.25 -9.65 15.18
N LEU A 141 2.82 -8.85 14.19
CA LEU A 141 3.61 -8.51 13.00
C LEU A 141 4.48 -7.28 13.22
N VAL A 142 3.99 -6.34 14.03
CA VAL A 142 4.61 -5.04 14.36
C VAL A 142 5.91 -5.21 15.17
N GLY A 143 6.06 -6.32 15.88
CA GLY A 143 7.27 -6.67 16.64
C GLY A 143 8.33 -7.46 15.88
N LEU A 144 8.08 -7.86 14.62
CA LEU A 144 8.97 -8.77 13.89
C LEU A 144 10.34 -8.13 13.64
N ASP A 145 10.41 -6.82 13.41
CA ASP A 145 11.69 -6.12 13.24
C ASP A 145 12.52 -6.16 14.53
N GLN A 146 11.88 -6.05 15.70
CA GLN A 146 12.54 -6.14 17.00
C GLN A 146 13.03 -7.57 17.27
N GLU A 147 12.27 -8.58 16.90
CA GLU A 147 12.71 -9.99 16.97
C GLU A 147 13.91 -10.24 16.08
N ILE A 148 13.87 -9.76 14.84
CA ILE A 148 14.99 -9.82 13.88
C ILE A 148 16.24 -9.13 14.44
N ARG A 149 16.10 -7.95 15.06
CA ARG A 149 17.22 -7.22 15.67
C ARG A 149 17.81 -7.93 16.89
N LYS A 150 17.00 -8.64 17.68
CA LYS A 150 17.45 -9.40 18.86
C LYS A 150 18.16 -10.70 18.50
N LYS A 151 17.84 -11.29 17.34
CA LYS A 151 18.48 -12.53 16.84
C LYS A 151 19.82 -12.29 16.10
N LYS A 152 20.28 -11.05 16.06
CA LYS A 152 21.44 -10.60 15.30
C LYS A 152 22.64 -10.43 16.21
#